data_AF-V9QFS1-F1
#
_entry.id   AF-V9QFS1-F1
#
_cell.length_a   1.000
_cell.length_b   1.000
_cell.length_c   1.000
_cell.angle_alpha   90.00
_cell.angle_beta   90.00
_cell.angle_gamma   90.00
#
_symmetry.space_group_name_H-M   'P 1'
#
loop_
_entity.id
_entity.type
_entity.pdbx_description
1 polymer ?
#
loop_
_entity_poly.entity_id
_entity_poly.type
_entity_poly.pdbx_seq_one_letter_code
_entity_poly.pdbx_strand_id
1 'polypeptide(L)'
;LENNPCLVHGGPFANIAHGCNSVMATRAALKMANYVVTEAGFGADLGAEKFLNIKCRQAGLAPDAVVLVATIRALKMHGGLAKDELGKVSYEALEKGLANLARHIENLRSFGLPVVVAINRFTTDTEGEVHALKAYCEKLSVPVALCTH
;
A
#
# COMPACT_ATOMS: atom_id res chain seq x y z
N LEU A 1 10.61 -6.79 14.89
CA LEU A 1 11.62 -7.20 15.91
C LEU A 1 11.09 -7.12 17.34
N GLU A 2 10.03 -6.35 17.60
CA GLU A 2 9.50 -6.08 18.95
C GLU A 2 8.63 -7.21 19.54
N ASN A 3 8.83 -8.46 19.10
CA ASN A 3 8.13 -9.66 19.61
C ASN A 3 6.60 -9.65 19.50
N ASN A 4 6.02 -8.79 18.65
CA ASN A 4 4.60 -8.87 18.31
C ASN A 4 4.28 -10.19 17.57
N PRO A 5 3.14 -10.84 17.87
CA PRO A 5 2.75 -12.09 17.21
C PRO A 5 2.69 -11.94 15.69
N CYS A 6 3.30 -12.91 14.97
CA CYS A 6 3.32 -12.94 13.51
C CYS A 6 3.08 -14.36 13.02
N LEU A 7 2.18 -14.52 12.05
CA LEU A 7 1.93 -15.79 11.37
C LEU A 7 2.49 -15.73 9.94
N VAL A 8 3.52 -16.54 9.67
CA VAL A 8 4.10 -16.69 8.33
C VAL A 8 3.64 -18.02 7.74
N HIS A 9 2.75 -17.98 6.76
CA HIS A 9 2.20 -19.21 6.18
C HIS A 9 1.67 -19.03 4.75
N GLY A 10 2.17 -19.87 3.84
CA GLY A 10 1.88 -19.79 2.41
C GLY A 10 2.71 -18.73 1.69
N GLY A 11 2.68 -18.75 0.37
CA GLY A 11 3.43 -17.81 -0.46
C GLY A 11 3.29 -18.08 -1.96
N PRO A 12 2.07 -18.08 -2.52
CA PRO A 12 1.90 -18.23 -3.96
C PRO A 12 2.35 -16.96 -4.68
N PHE A 13 2.72 -17.10 -5.95
CA PHE A 13 3.00 -15.93 -6.79
C PHE A 13 1.79 -15.00 -6.91
N ALA A 14 2.05 -13.71 -7.16
CA ALA A 14 1.02 -12.70 -7.39
C ALA A 14 0.73 -12.43 -8.87
N ASN A 15 1.48 -13.04 -9.80
CA ASN A 15 1.23 -12.95 -11.25
C ASN A 15 0.34 -14.10 -11.74
N ILE A 16 0.77 -15.36 -11.57
CA ILE A 16 0.05 -16.58 -11.98
C ILE A 16 -0.89 -17.14 -10.89
N ALA A 17 -0.90 -16.54 -9.70
CA ALA A 17 -1.82 -16.86 -8.61
C ALA A 17 -2.23 -15.57 -7.87
N HIS A 18 -2.87 -15.70 -6.70
CA HIS A 18 -3.48 -14.57 -5.97
C HIS A 18 -2.52 -13.81 -5.04
N GLY A 19 -1.28 -14.27 -4.83
CA GLY A 19 -0.27 -13.49 -4.11
C GLY A 19 -0.55 -13.18 -2.63
N CYS A 20 -1.22 -14.08 -1.90
CA CYS A 20 -1.63 -13.84 -0.51
C CYS A 20 -1.17 -14.99 0.40
N ASN A 21 -0.97 -14.71 1.69
CA ASN A 21 -0.82 -15.75 2.70
C ASN A 21 -2.09 -16.63 2.81
N SER A 22 -2.00 -17.77 3.49
CA SER A 22 -3.11 -18.73 3.56
C SER A 22 -4.36 -18.17 4.24
N VAL A 23 -5.53 -18.65 3.81
CA VAL A 23 -6.82 -18.37 4.47
C VAL A 23 -6.82 -18.87 5.91
N MET A 24 -6.20 -20.03 6.17
CA MET A 24 -6.09 -20.59 7.52
C MET A 24 -5.39 -19.64 8.49
N ALA A 25 -4.26 -19.05 8.08
CA ALA A 25 -3.52 -18.12 8.93
C ALA A 25 -4.31 -16.83 9.18
N THR A 26 -4.92 -16.24 8.13
CA THR A 26 -5.76 -15.04 8.30
C THR A 26 -6.95 -15.31 9.23
N ARG A 27 -7.65 -16.45 9.08
CA ARG A 27 -8.78 -16.80 9.95
C ARG A 27 -8.37 -17.08 11.39
N ALA A 28 -7.24 -17.77 11.59
CA ALA A 28 -6.71 -18.01 12.93
C ALA A 28 -6.37 -16.68 13.62
N ALA A 29 -5.67 -15.76 12.93
CA ALA A 29 -5.34 -14.45 13.46
C ALA A 29 -6.58 -13.64 13.86
N LEU A 30 -7.64 -13.66 13.03
CA LEU A 30 -8.90 -12.96 13.31
C LEU A 30 -9.64 -13.50 14.55
N LYS A 31 -9.28 -14.69 15.05
CA LYS A 31 -9.82 -15.26 16.29
C LYS A 31 -8.94 -15.00 17.52
N MET A 32 -7.70 -14.54 17.32
CA MET A 32 -6.71 -14.39 18.38
C MET A 32 -6.32 -12.92 18.65
N ALA A 33 -6.67 -12.00 17.76
CA ALA A 33 -6.28 -10.59 17.86
C ALA A 33 -7.44 -9.65 17.56
N ASN A 34 -7.35 -8.43 18.12
CA ASN A 34 -8.31 -7.36 17.85
C ASN A 34 -8.15 -6.77 16.44
N TYR A 35 -6.90 -6.73 15.95
CA TYR A 35 -6.56 -6.27 14.61
C TYR A 35 -5.63 -7.27 13.94
N VAL A 36 -5.86 -7.53 12.66
CA VAL A 36 -5.03 -8.41 11.84
C VAL A 36 -4.56 -7.62 10.63
N VAL A 37 -3.26 -7.39 10.55
CA VAL A 37 -2.64 -6.83 9.36
C VAL A 37 -2.18 -7.98 8.47
N THR A 38 -2.56 -7.92 7.20
CA THR A 38 -2.14 -8.86 6.16
C THR A 38 -1.82 -8.08 4.89
N GLU A 39 -1.10 -8.71 3.98
CA GLU A 39 -0.67 -8.09 2.72
C GLU A 39 -1.01 -8.96 1.50
N ALA A 40 -0.87 -8.36 0.33
CA ALA A 40 -0.92 -9.03 -0.96
C ALA A 40 0.26 -8.53 -1.82
N GLY A 41 0.83 -9.42 -2.63
CA GLY A 41 2.01 -9.10 -3.44
C GLY A 41 1.74 -8.17 -4.63
N PHE A 42 2.76 -7.46 -5.09
CA PHE A 42 2.69 -6.38 -6.10
C PHE A 42 1.86 -5.16 -5.64
N GLY A 43 1.46 -4.31 -6.59
CA GLY A 43 0.61 -3.15 -6.33
C GLY A 43 -0.86 -3.52 -6.14
N ALA A 44 -1.68 -2.51 -5.82
CA ALA A 44 -3.12 -2.72 -5.59
C ALA A 44 -3.90 -3.12 -6.86
N ASP A 45 -3.32 -2.88 -8.04
CA ASP A 45 -3.82 -3.34 -9.35
C ASP A 45 -3.78 -4.86 -9.53
N LEU A 46 -2.87 -5.56 -8.84
CA LEU A 46 -2.76 -7.02 -8.90
C LEU A 46 -3.05 -7.67 -7.54
N GLY A 47 -2.28 -7.32 -6.52
CA GLY A 47 -2.36 -7.97 -5.21
C GLY A 47 -3.70 -7.71 -4.53
N ALA A 48 -4.05 -6.43 -4.36
CA ALA A 48 -5.28 -6.06 -3.68
C ALA A 48 -6.52 -6.50 -4.46
N GLU A 49 -6.52 -6.32 -5.79
CA GLU A 49 -7.59 -6.84 -6.67
C GLU A 49 -7.84 -8.33 -6.44
N LYS A 50 -6.79 -9.16 -6.50
CA LYS A 50 -6.92 -10.61 -6.29
C LYS A 50 -7.26 -10.97 -4.83
N PHE A 51 -6.75 -10.23 -3.86
CA PHE A 51 -7.12 -10.42 -2.46
C PHE A 51 -8.62 -10.19 -2.26
N LEU A 52 -9.19 -9.17 -2.87
CA LEU A 52 -10.62 -8.82 -2.75
C LEU A 52 -11.50 -9.75 -3.59
N ASN A 53 -11.19 -9.94 -4.86
CA ASN A 53 -12.04 -10.68 -5.79
C ASN A 53 -11.90 -12.21 -5.71
N ILE A 54 -10.77 -12.72 -5.21
CA ILE A 54 -10.52 -14.17 -5.07
C ILE A 54 -10.57 -14.55 -3.60
N LYS A 55 -9.60 -14.09 -2.79
CA LYS A 55 -9.44 -14.56 -1.40
C LYS A 55 -10.64 -14.17 -0.53
N CYS A 56 -11.06 -12.90 -0.52
CA CYS A 56 -12.18 -12.44 0.29
C CYS A 56 -13.50 -13.07 -0.14
N ARG A 57 -13.78 -13.10 -1.46
CA ARG A 57 -14.98 -13.73 -2.01
C ARG A 57 -15.08 -15.22 -1.66
N GLN A 58 -14.00 -15.99 -1.81
CA GLN A 58 -14.02 -17.43 -1.53
C GLN A 58 -13.98 -17.75 -0.03
N ALA A 59 -13.26 -16.95 0.75
CA ALA A 59 -13.06 -17.19 2.17
C ALA A 59 -14.08 -16.46 3.07
N GLY A 60 -15.02 -15.69 2.51
CA GLY A 60 -15.98 -14.89 3.28
C GLY A 60 -15.30 -13.90 4.22
N LEU A 61 -14.23 -13.24 3.77
CA LEU A 61 -13.52 -12.20 4.52
C LEU A 61 -13.99 -10.82 4.06
N ALA A 62 -14.05 -9.86 4.98
CA ALA A 62 -14.39 -8.47 4.68
C ALA A 62 -13.35 -7.57 5.36
N PRO A 63 -12.46 -6.91 4.60
CA PRO A 63 -11.47 -6.00 5.17
C PRO A 63 -12.13 -4.73 5.70
N ASP A 64 -11.72 -4.27 6.88
CA ASP A 64 -12.25 -3.04 7.47
C ASP A 64 -11.57 -1.76 6.94
N ALA A 65 -10.31 -1.87 6.47
CA ALA A 65 -9.54 -0.77 5.90
C ALA A 65 -8.39 -1.29 5.02
N VAL A 66 -7.85 -0.41 4.18
CA VAL A 66 -6.67 -0.67 3.36
C VAL A 66 -5.61 0.40 3.62
N VAL A 67 -4.37 -0.06 3.86
CA VAL A 67 -3.19 0.82 3.90
C VAL A 67 -2.47 0.73 2.55
N LEU A 68 -2.45 1.84 1.81
CA LEU A 68 -1.73 1.96 0.56
C LEU A 68 -0.35 2.59 0.81
N VAL A 69 0.69 1.77 0.69
CA VAL A 69 2.07 2.22 0.95
C VAL A 69 2.63 2.95 -0.27
N ALA A 70 3.27 4.09 -0.03
CA ALA A 70 3.96 4.88 -1.04
C ALA A 70 5.31 5.41 -0.52
N THR A 71 6.22 5.72 -1.44
CA THR A 71 7.49 6.39 -1.14
C THR A 71 7.70 7.52 -2.14
N ILE A 72 8.34 8.62 -1.72
CA ILE A 72 8.63 9.75 -2.60
C ILE A 72 9.50 9.30 -3.78
N ARG A 73 10.48 8.42 -3.52
CA ARG A 73 11.35 7.84 -4.55
C ARG A 73 10.58 7.04 -5.59
N ALA A 74 9.66 6.16 -5.18
CA ALA A 74 8.85 5.39 -6.14
C ALA A 74 7.94 6.30 -6.98
N LEU A 75 7.35 7.32 -6.38
CA LEU A 75 6.53 8.30 -7.10
C LEU A 75 7.36 9.09 -8.11
N LYS A 76 8.54 9.60 -7.73
CA LYS A 76 9.47 10.24 -8.69
C LYS A 76 9.84 9.30 -9.84
N MET A 77 10.06 8.01 -9.56
CA MET A 77 10.32 7.01 -10.59
C MET A 77 9.13 6.84 -11.55
N HIS A 78 7.90 6.79 -11.03
CA HIS A 78 6.68 6.78 -11.86
C HIS A 78 6.51 8.08 -12.67
N GLY A 79 7.05 9.20 -12.21
CA GLY A 79 7.12 10.45 -12.96
C GLY A 79 8.27 10.54 -13.97
N GLY A 80 9.05 9.47 -14.14
CA GLY A 80 10.10 9.36 -15.16
C GLY A 80 11.52 9.64 -14.66
N LEU A 81 11.74 9.84 -13.36
CA LEU A 81 13.09 10.02 -12.82
C LEU A 81 13.85 8.68 -12.81
N ALA A 82 15.07 8.66 -13.32
CA ALA A 82 15.89 7.45 -13.37
C ALA A 82 16.28 6.96 -11.97
N LYS A 83 16.53 5.65 -11.84
CA LYS A 83 16.73 4.98 -10.54
C LYS A 83 17.94 5.53 -9.76
N ASP A 84 19.00 5.89 -10.48
CA ASP A 84 20.23 6.49 -9.97
C ASP A 84 20.08 7.97 -9.59
N GLU A 85 18.99 8.61 -9.99
CA GLU A 85 18.71 10.02 -9.69
C GLU A 85 17.71 10.23 -8.56
N LEU A 86 17.12 9.16 -8.00
CA LEU A 86 16.04 9.24 -7.01
C LEU A 86 16.41 9.97 -5.69
N GLY A 87 17.70 10.18 -5.42
CA GLY A 87 18.17 10.98 -4.28
C GLY A 87 18.08 12.49 -4.51
N LYS A 88 17.88 12.95 -5.75
CA LYS A 88 17.69 14.37 -6.08
C LYS A 88 16.24 14.79 -5.80
N VAL A 89 16.06 16.01 -5.31
CA VAL A 89 14.72 16.61 -5.18
C VAL A 89 14.18 16.91 -6.57
N SER A 90 12.97 16.44 -6.88
CA SER A 90 12.28 16.77 -8.11
C SER A 90 10.77 16.79 -7.90
N TYR A 91 10.22 18.00 -7.77
CA TYR A 91 8.77 18.20 -7.63
C TYR A 91 8.02 17.86 -8.91
N GLU A 92 8.61 18.10 -10.08
CA GLU A 92 8.00 17.77 -11.37
C GLU A 92 7.80 16.25 -11.52
N ALA A 93 8.85 15.46 -11.22
CA ALA A 93 8.75 14.00 -11.28
C ALA A 93 7.82 13.47 -10.19
N LEU A 94 7.85 14.07 -8.98
CA LEU A 94 6.91 13.70 -7.93
C LEU A 94 5.46 13.93 -8.42
N GLU A 95 5.15 15.13 -8.91
CA GLU A 95 3.81 15.51 -9.38
C GLU A 95 3.29 14.59 -10.50
N LYS A 96 4.12 14.30 -11.51
CA LYS A 96 3.78 13.35 -12.58
C LYS A 96 3.51 11.95 -12.03
N GLY A 97 4.29 11.51 -11.05
CA GLY A 97 4.15 10.21 -10.41
C GLY A 97 2.91 10.04 -9.55
N LEU A 98 2.34 11.13 -9.03
CA LEU A 98 1.13 11.09 -8.20
C LEU A 98 -0.09 10.49 -8.91
N ALA A 99 -0.10 10.53 -10.25
CA ALA A 99 -1.15 9.88 -11.05
C ALA A 99 -1.23 8.35 -10.79
N ASN A 100 -0.11 7.69 -10.52
CA ASN A 100 -0.11 6.27 -10.15
C ASN A 100 -0.80 6.06 -8.79
N LEU A 101 -0.44 6.85 -7.78
CA LEU A 101 -1.06 6.79 -6.46
C LEU A 101 -2.57 7.05 -6.51
N ALA A 102 -2.97 8.10 -7.25
CA ALA A 102 -4.37 8.46 -7.42
C ALA A 102 -5.20 7.31 -8.03
N ARG A 103 -4.67 6.64 -9.05
CA ARG A 103 -5.33 5.49 -9.67
C ARG A 103 -5.52 4.34 -8.68
N HIS A 104 -4.51 4.03 -7.87
CA HIS A 104 -4.65 2.98 -6.85
C HIS A 104 -5.66 3.35 -5.76
N ILE A 105 -5.71 4.62 -5.33
CA ILE A 105 -6.71 5.11 -4.37
C ILE A 105 -8.12 4.97 -4.95
N GLU A 106 -8.32 5.39 -6.20
CA GLU A 106 -9.61 5.27 -6.90
C GLU A 106 -10.06 3.81 -7.00
N ASN A 107 -9.15 2.92 -7.41
CA ASN A 107 -9.45 1.49 -7.52
C ASN A 107 -9.82 0.88 -6.16
N LEU A 108 -9.12 1.22 -5.08
CA LEU A 108 -9.44 0.69 -3.76
C LEU A 108 -10.77 1.23 -3.22
N ARG A 109 -11.08 2.50 -3.50
CA ARG A 109 -12.37 3.12 -3.15
C ARG A 109 -13.54 2.50 -3.91
N SER A 110 -13.34 2.03 -5.14
CA SER A 110 -14.41 1.38 -5.92
C SER A 110 -14.85 0.04 -5.30
N PHE A 111 -14.01 -0.59 -4.48
CA PHE A 111 -14.39 -1.73 -3.63
C PHE A 111 -15.14 -1.34 -2.35
N GLY A 112 -15.41 -0.05 -2.13
CA GLY A 112 -16.12 0.45 -0.95
C GLY A 112 -15.28 0.45 0.34
N LEU A 113 -13.96 0.33 0.24
CA LEU A 113 -13.07 0.23 1.39
C LEU A 113 -12.52 1.60 1.83
N PRO A 114 -12.43 1.85 3.16
CA PRO A 114 -11.65 2.97 3.67
C PRO A 114 -10.17 2.81 3.31
N VAL A 115 -9.57 3.86 2.75
CA VAL A 115 -8.15 3.87 2.34
C VAL A 115 -7.37 4.88 3.17
N VAL A 116 -6.18 4.49 3.62
CA VAL A 116 -5.19 5.37 4.24
C VAL A 116 -3.88 5.23 3.47
N VAL A 117 -3.21 6.34 3.16
CA VAL A 117 -1.89 6.32 2.54
C VAL A 117 -0.81 6.32 3.62
N ALA A 118 0.09 5.35 3.57
CA ALA A 118 1.29 5.31 4.41
C ALA A 118 2.51 5.76 3.60
N ILE A 119 3.12 6.88 3.97
CA ILE A 119 4.35 7.36 3.36
C ILE A 119 5.52 6.76 4.12
N ASN A 120 6.20 5.78 3.52
CA ASN A 120 7.43 5.24 4.09
C ASN A 120 8.59 6.19 3.80
N ARG A 121 9.10 6.84 4.85
CA ARG A 121 10.12 7.88 4.75
C ARG A 121 11.51 7.29 4.48
N PHE A 122 12.23 7.89 3.54
CA PHE A 122 13.67 7.67 3.35
C PHE A 122 14.49 8.85 3.88
N THR A 123 15.78 8.61 4.16
CA THR A 123 16.72 9.64 4.63
C THR A 123 16.95 10.76 3.62
N THR A 124 16.79 10.47 2.33
CA THR A 124 16.91 11.44 1.23
C THR A 124 15.64 12.27 1.00
N ASP A 125 14.53 11.90 1.64
CA ASP A 125 13.26 12.58 1.42
C ASP A 125 13.26 13.91 2.17
N THR A 126 12.97 14.99 1.45
CA THR A 126 12.86 16.33 2.04
C THR A 126 11.49 16.55 2.67
N GLU A 127 11.42 17.41 3.69
CA GLU A 127 10.14 17.82 4.28
C GLU A 127 9.20 18.44 3.23
N GLY A 128 9.76 19.16 2.25
CA GLY A 128 8.99 19.73 1.14
C GLY A 128 8.33 18.67 0.26
N GLU A 129 9.05 17.60 -0.12
CA GLU A 129 8.47 16.48 -0.88
C GLU A 129 7.42 15.72 -0.06
N VAL A 130 7.66 15.51 1.24
CA VAL A 130 6.67 14.88 2.15
C VAL A 130 5.42 15.74 2.24
N HIS A 131 5.56 17.06 2.40
CA HIS A 131 4.44 17.98 2.46
C HIS A 131 3.65 18.01 1.14
N ALA A 132 4.34 18.02 -0.01
CA ALA A 132 3.69 17.98 -1.32
C ALA A 132 2.83 16.71 -1.50
N LEU A 133 3.34 15.55 -1.09
CA LEU A 133 2.59 14.30 -1.13
C LEU A 133 1.38 14.32 -0.17
N LYS A 134 1.57 14.80 1.07
CA LYS A 134 0.47 14.94 2.04
C LYS A 134 -0.63 15.87 1.52
N ALA A 135 -0.25 17.04 0.98
CA ALA A 135 -1.18 18.00 0.41
C ALA A 135 -1.95 17.42 -0.79
N TYR A 136 -1.31 16.57 -1.60
CA TYR A 136 -2.00 15.86 -2.68
C TYR A 136 -3.01 14.84 -2.15
N CYS A 137 -2.65 14.04 -1.14
CA CYS A 137 -3.58 13.13 -0.47
C CYS A 137 -4.79 13.88 0.14
N GLU A 138 -4.55 15.03 0.77
CA GLU A 138 -5.61 15.87 1.33
C GLU A 138 -6.61 16.35 0.26
N LYS A 139 -6.14 16.76 -0.92
CA LYS A 139 -7.01 17.09 -2.07
C LYS A 139 -7.90 15.93 -2.49
N LEU A 140 -7.42 14.69 -2.35
CA LEU A 140 -8.19 13.48 -2.62
C LEU A 140 -9.04 13.04 -1.42
N SER A 141 -9.03 13.78 -0.30
CA SER A 141 -9.72 13.44 0.95
C SER A 141 -9.34 12.05 1.46
N VAL A 142 -8.06 11.67 1.35
CA VAL A 142 -7.54 10.40 1.86
C VAL A 142 -6.62 10.67 3.07
N PRO A 143 -6.87 10.03 4.24
CA PRO A 143 -5.97 10.16 5.37
C PRO A 143 -4.56 9.69 5.02
N VAL A 144 -3.56 10.36 5.60
CA VAL A 144 -2.15 10.09 5.33
C VAL A 144 -1.35 10.02 6.62
N ALA A 145 -0.49 9.01 6.74
CA ALA A 145 0.43 8.84 7.86
C ALA A 145 1.87 8.79 7.33
N LEU A 146 2.78 9.49 8.00
CA LEU A 146 4.22 9.37 7.76
C LEU A 146 4.74 8.22 8.63
N CYS A 147 5.46 7.28 8.02
CA CYS A 147 5.94 6.07 8.67
C CYS A 147 7.48 6.04 8.71
N THR A 148 8.02 5.81 9.91
CA THR A 148 9.48 5.74 10.20
C THR A 148 9.84 4.50 11.02
N HIS A 149 9.01 3.45 10.94
CA HIS A 149 9.22 2.16 11.61
C HIS A 149 10.40 1.38 11.03
#